data_AF-Q8GNA3-F1
#
_entry.id   AF-Q8GNA3-F1
#
_cell.length_a   1.000
_cell.length_b   1.000
_cell.length_c   1.000
_cell.angle_alpha   90.00
_cell.angle_beta   90.00
_cell.angle_gamma   90.00
#
_symmetry.space_group_name_H-M   'P 1'
#
loop_
_entity.id
_entity.type
_entity.pdbx_description
1 polymer ?
#
loop_
_entity_poly.entity_id
_entity_poly.type
_entity_poly.pdbx_seq_one_letter_code
_entity_poly.pdbx_strand_id
1 'polypeptide(L)'
;SVLEVLIANGIEVIVQENNGYTPTPGISHAILTYNLKHTDKADGIVITPSHNPPQDGGIKYNPPHGGPAEGELTQAIEDRANAYISQQLAGVKRMPIALAKQSELLKQVDLVKPYVDDLVNVVDMAAIQKAKLKIGVDPLGGSGIDYWRQIGNAYQLDLTLVSEAIDPSFQFMSLDKDGVIRMDCSSPYAMAGLLALKDEYDLAFGNDPDYDRHGIVTPKGLMNPNHFLAVCIDYLYRHRQG
;
A
#
# COMPACT_ATOMS: atom_id res chain seq x y z
N SER A 1 -17.76 3.96 8.70
CA SER A 1 -17.38 5.15 9.47
C SER A 1 -16.83 6.29 8.62
N VAL A 2 -15.64 6.16 7.99
CA VAL A 2 -15.03 7.28 7.23
C VAL A 2 -15.96 7.82 6.14
N LEU A 3 -16.46 6.98 5.24
CA LEU A 3 -17.41 7.39 4.19
C LEU A 3 -18.66 8.08 4.74
N GLU A 4 -19.23 7.54 5.82
CA GLU A 4 -20.43 8.09 6.45
C GLU A 4 -20.24 9.51 6.99
N VAL A 5 -19.02 9.83 7.43
CA VAL A 5 -18.69 11.14 8.01
C VAL A 5 -18.24 12.11 6.92
N LEU A 6 -17.36 11.71 6.00
CA LEU A 6 -16.88 12.58 4.93
C LEU A 6 -18.04 13.06 4.04
N ILE A 7 -18.88 12.13 3.59
CA ILE A 7 -20.03 12.44 2.74
C ILE A 7 -21.05 13.30 3.48
N ALA A 8 -21.29 13.06 4.78
CA ALA A 8 -22.15 13.91 5.61
C ALA A 8 -21.59 15.33 5.82
N ASN A 9 -20.29 15.53 5.61
CA ASN A 9 -19.65 16.84 5.58
C ASN A 9 -19.59 17.46 4.18
N GLY A 10 -20.15 16.82 3.15
CA GLY A 10 -20.16 17.31 1.78
C GLY A 10 -18.83 17.15 1.05
N ILE A 11 -17.96 16.26 1.55
CA ILE A 11 -16.65 15.98 0.94
C ILE A 11 -16.85 14.92 -0.15
N GLU A 12 -16.37 15.19 -1.37
CA GLU A 12 -16.26 14.18 -2.41
C GLU A 12 -15.18 13.15 -2.03
N VAL A 13 -15.49 11.87 -2.17
CA VAL A 13 -14.59 10.77 -1.80
C VAL A 13 -14.38 9.86 -2.99
N ILE A 14 -13.12 9.65 -3.34
CA ILE A 14 -12.69 8.66 -4.33
C ILE A 14 -12.23 7.41 -3.58
N VAL A 15 -12.71 6.24 -4.00
CA VAL A 15 -12.27 4.92 -3.48
C VAL A 15 -11.98 3.96 -4.63
N GLN A 16 -11.18 2.93 -4.36
CA GLN A 16 -11.03 1.80 -5.27
C GLN A 16 -12.39 1.15 -5.52
N GLU A 17 -12.71 0.92 -6.79
CA GLU A 17 -13.92 0.22 -7.21
C GLU A 17 -14.01 -1.21 -6.65
N ASN A 18 -15.22 -1.76 -6.64
CA ASN A 18 -15.51 -3.14 -6.23
C ASN A 18 -15.03 -3.49 -4.80
N ASN A 19 -14.90 -2.48 -3.93
CA ASN A 19 -14.40 -2.64 -2.56
C ASN A 19 -12.98 -3.27 -2.52
N GLY A 20 -12.16 -2.95 -3.53
CA GLY A 20 -10.77 -3.39 -3.60
C GLY A 20 -9.86 -2.67 -2.58
N TYR A 21 -8.62 -3.15 -2.51
CA TYR A 21 -7.60 -2.60 -1.61
C TYR A 21 -6.72 -1.57 -2.34
N THR A 22 -6.06 -0.68 -1.58
CA THR A 22 -5.17 0.33 -2.14
C THR A 22 -3.92 0.47 -1.27
N PRO A 23 -2.72 0.23 -1.82
CA PRO A 23 -1.44 0.55 -1.18
C PRO A 23 -1.34 1.99 -0.69
N THR A 24 -0.61 2.22 0.40
CA THR A 24 -0.22 3.59 0.83
C THR A 24 0.42 4.39 -0.32
N PRO A 25 1.41 3.86 -1.08
CA PRO A 25 1.97 4.58 -2.22
C PRO A 25 0.97 4.79 -3.38
N GLY A 26 -0.07 3.93 -3.50
CA GLY A 26 -1.15 4.12 -4.47
C GLY A 26 -1.99 5.36 -4.17
N ILE A 27 -2.31 5.59 -2.88
CA ILE A 27 -2.97 6.83 -2.44
C ILE A 27 -2.08 8.05 -2.66
N SER A 28 -0.78 7.95 -2.32
CA SER A 28 0.17 9.05 -2.54
C SER A 28 0.28 9.43 -4.03
N HIS A 29 0.39 8.45 -4.92
CA HIS A 29 0.41 8.64 -6.36
C HIS A 29 -0.89 9.29 -6.87
N ALA A 30 -2.06 8.84 -6.40
CA ALA A 30 -3.34 9.41 -6.78
C ALA A 30 -3.45 10.90 -6.39
N ILE A 31 -3.02 11.26 -5.17
CA ILE A 31 -2.98 12.65 -4.70
C ILE A 31 -2.09 13.51 -5.60
N LEU A 32 -0.84 13.07 -5.83
CA LEU A 32 0.12 13.82 -6.63
C LEU A 32 -0.35 14.01 -8.07
N THR A 33 -0.83 12.95 -8.71
CA THR A 33 -1.27 13.01 -10.11
C THR A 33 -2.55 13.83 -10.28
N TYR A 34 -3.47 13.80 -9.31
CA TYR A 34 -4.63 14.70 -9.29
C TYR A 34 -4.18 16.16 -9.17
N ASN A 35 -3.34 16.46 -8.17
CA ASN A 35 -2.94 17.83 -7.82
C ASN A 35 -2.06 18.53 -8.86
N LEU A 36 -1.42 17.75 -9.74
CA LEU A 36 -0.71 18.27 -10.92
C LEU A 36 -1.65 18.72 -12.05
N LYS A 37 -2.83 18.09 -12.16
CA LYS A 37 -3.77 18.29 -13.28
C LYS A 37 -4.94 19.22 -12.91
N HIS A 38 -5.15 19.47 -11.62
CA HIS A 38 -6.32 20.19 -11.10
C HIS A 38 -5.93 21.40 -10.25
N THR A 39 -6.79 22.42 -10.30
CA THR A 39 -6.64 23.66 -9.51
C THR A 39 -7.05 23.46 -8.06
N ASP A 40 -8.15 22.72 -7.84
CA ASP A 40 -8.50 22.17 -6.54
C ASP A 40 -7.51 21.07 -6.14
N LYS A 41 -7.49 20.77 -4.84
CA LYS A 41 -6.51 19.85 -4.25
C LYS A 41 -7.19 18.67 -3.61
N ALA A 42 -6.70 17.49 -3.94
CA ALA A 42 -6.96 16.23 -3.26
C ALA A 42 -5.97 16.04 -2.11
N ASP A 43 -6.43 15.30 -1.10
CA ASP A 43 -5.67 14.70 -0.01
C ASP A 43 -6.08 13.22 0.09
N GLY A 44 -5.67 12.51 1.15
CA GLY A 44 -6.07 11.12 1.30
C GLY A 44 -6.03 10.58 2.71
N ILE A 45 -6.77 9.49 2.92
CA ILE A 45 -6.78 8.70 4.14
C ILE A 45 -6.40 7.28 3.77
N VAL A 46 -5.45 6.69 4.52
CA VAL A 46 -5.11 5.28 4.39
C VAL A 46 -5.55 4.55 5.65
N ILE A 47 -6.36 3.51 5.49
CA ILE A 47 -6.90 2.71 6.60
C ILE A 47 -6.07 1.43 6.70
N THR A 48 -5.02 1.48 7.50
CA THR A 48 -4.09 0.38 7.71
C THR A 48 -3.27 0.57 8.99
N PRO A 49 -3.02 -0.50 9.77
CA PRO A 49 -2.01 -0.51 10.82
C PRO A 49 -0.66 -1.07 10.33
N SER A 50 -0.39 -1.02 9.02
CA SER A 50 0.78 -1.62 8.37
C SER A 50 0.89 -3.12 8.68
N HIS A 51 2.02 -3.58 9.24
CA HIS A 51 2.30 -4.98 9.56
C HIS A 51 1.91 -5.42 10.98
N ASN A 52 1.13 -4.61 11.69
CA ASN A 52 0.64 -4.99 12.99
C ASN A 52 -0.17 -6.31 12.93
N PRO A 53 -0.32 -7.00 14.07
CA PRO A 53 -1.06 -8.25 14.12
C PRO A 53 -2.53 -8.12 13.69
N PRO A 54 -3.20 -9.24 13.33
CA PRO A 54 -4.53 -9.25 12.70
C PRO A 54 -5.65 -8.53 13.47
N GLN A 55 -5.55 -8.41 14.80
CA GLN A 55 -6.56 -7.76 15.62
C GLN A 55 -6.49 -6.22 15.59
N ASP A 56 -5.41 -5.65 15.06
CA ASP A 56 -5.19 -4.20 15.09
C ASP A 56 -5.86 -3.51 13.91
N GLY A 57 -6.22 -2.24 14.12
CA GLY A 57 -6.70 -1.34 13.08
C GLY A 57 -5.89 -0.04 13.11
N GLY A 58 -5.78 0.63 11.96
CA GLY A 58 -5.04 1.87 11.84
C GLY A 58 -5.67 2.81 10.83
N ILE A 59 -5.43 4.10 11.00
CA ILE A 59 -5.88 5.16 10.10
C ILE A 59 -4.84 6.28 10.11
N LYS A 60 -4.42 6.72 8.92
CA LYS A 60 -3.46 7.81 8.73
C LYS A 60 -3.96 8.78 7.65
N TYR A 61 -3.50 10.02 7.72
CA TYR A 61 -3.87 11.10 6.80
C TYR A 61 -2.66 11.57 6.01
N ASN A 62 -2.85 11.77 4.71
CA ASN A 62 -1.87 12.29 3.76
C ASN A 62 -2.39 13.62 3.19
N PRO A 63 -1.75 14.77 3.48
CA PRO A 63 -2.17 16.07 2.95
C PRO A 63 -1.91 16.20 1.44
N PRO A 64 -2.22 17.37 0.83
CA PRO A 64 -2.09 17.57 -0.62
C PRO A 64 -0.71 17.36 -1.25
N HIS A 65 0.37 17.31 -0.46
CA HIS A 65 1.69 16.94 -0.95
C HIS A 65 1.90 15.42 -1.08
N GLY A 66 0.90 14.60 -0.74
CA GLY A 66 0.87 13.15 -0.94
C GLY A 66 1.66 12.32 0.08
N GLY A 67 2.46 12.95 0.93
CA GLY A 67 3.22 12.30 2.01
C GLY A 67 2.41 12.17 3.31
N PRO A 68 2.99 11.57 4.37
CA PRO A 68 2.34 11.54 5.68
C PRO A 68 2.20 12.96 6.26
N ALA A 69 1.10 13.22 6.96
CA ALA A 69 0.86 14.49 7.63
C ALA A 69 1.95 14.83 8.66
N GLU A 70 2.32 16.11 8.74
CA GLU A 70 3.31 16.62 9.69
C GLU A 70 2.77 16.67 11.12
N GLY A 71 3.69 16.71 12.10
CA GLY A 71 3.37 16.64 13.52
C GLY A 71 2.34 17.66 14.02
N GLU A 72 2.42 18.90 13.52
CA GLU A 72 1.46 19.95 13.88
C GLU A 72 0.04 19.60 13.44
N LEU A 73 -0.10 19.07 12.23
CA LEU A 73 -1.40 18.67 11.68
C LEU A 73 -1.94 17.42 12.37
N THR A 74 -1.09 16.44 12.64
CA THR A 74 -1.50 15.24 13.38
C THR A 74 -1.93 15.58 14.81
N GLN A 75 -1.25 16.52 15.48
CA GLN A 75 -1.64 16.96 16.82
C GLN A 75 -3.01 17.65 16.81
N ALA A 76 -3.25 18.54 15.84
CA ALA A 76 -4.54 19.21 15.71
C ALA A 76 -5.70 18.21 15.44
N ILE A 77 -5.44 17.17 14.62
CA ILE A 77 -6.42 16.10 14.36
C ILE A 77 -6.66 15.28 15.63
N GLU A 78 -5.62 14.90 16.35
CA GLU A 78 -5.69 14.14 17.61
C GLU A 78 -6.50 14.90 18.67
N ASP A 79 -6.14 16.16 18.93
CA ASP A 79 -6.82 17.01 19.90
C ASP A 79 -8.31 17.16 19.58
N ARG A 80 -8.63 17.35 18.29
CA ARG A 80 -10.01 17.50 17.85
C ARG A 80 -10.79 16.20 17.97
N ALA A 81 -10.20 15.06 17.63
CA ALA A 81 -10.83 13.75 17.77
C ALA A 81 -11.13 13.44 19.25
N ASN A 82 -10.16 13.69 20.14
CA ASN A 82 -10.34 13.51 21.59
C ASN A 82 -11.40 14.43 22.16
N ALA A 83 -11.48 15.68 21.70
CA ALA A 83 -12.57 16.60 22.06
C ALA A 83 -13.94 16.02 21.66
N TYR A 84 -14.11 15.51 20.43
CA TYR A 84 -15.35 14.85 20.02
C TYR A 84 -15.68 13.62 20.90
N ILE A 85 -14.68 12.79 21.23
CA ILE A 85 -14.88 11.61 22.08
C ILE A 85 -15.36 12.01 23.48
N SER A 86 -14.70 13.00 24.11
CA SER A 86 -15.12 13.51 25.43
C SER A 86 -16.54 14.09 25.46
N GLN A 87 -17.02 14.56 24.30
CA GLN A 87 -18.37 15.10 24.11
C GLN A 87 -19.35 14.05 23.58
N GLN A 88 -19.04 12.76 23.71
CA GLN A 88 -19.89 11.65 23.23
C GLN A 88 -20.25 11.78 21.74
N LEU A 89 -19.29 12.22 20.94
CA LEU A 89 -19.40 12.47 19.49
C LEU A 89 -20.41 13.56 19.11
N ALA A 90 -20.81 14.42 20.05
CA ALA A 90 -21.65 15.57 19.75
C ALA A 90 -21.00 16.45 18.68
N GLY A 91 -21.76 16.77 17.62
CA GLY A 91 -21.29 17.56 16.48
C GLY A 91 -20.56 16.78 15.38
N VAL A 92 -20.36 15.46 15.52
CA VAL A 92 -19.93 14.63 14.39
C VAL A 92 -21.09 14.47 13.41
N LYS A 93 -20.97 15.06 12.23
CA LYS A 93 -21.93 14.84 11.13
C LYS A 93 -21.73 13.43 10.59
N ARG A 94 -22.79 12.63 10.53
CA ARG A 94 -22.77 11.25 10.05
C ARG A 94 -24.08 10.92 9.36
N MET A 95 -24.03 10.12 8.31
CA MET A 95 -25.20 9.51 7.68
C MET A 95 -25.08 7.98 7.60
N PRO A 96 -26.17 7.23 7.44
CA PRO A 96 -26.11 5.79 7.23
C PRO A 96 -25.27 5.40 6.01
N ILE A 97 -24.45 4.35 6.13
CA ILE A 97 -23.60 3.85 5.02
C ILE A 97 -24.38 3.57 3.72
N ALA A 98 -25.64 3.13 3.81
CA ALA A 98 -26.47 2.88 2.63
C ALA A 98 -26.73 4.16 1.83
N LEU A 99 -26.92 5.30 2.51
CA LEU A 99 -27.07 6.60 1.86
C LEU A 99 -25.74 7.14 1.35
N ALA A 100 -24.66 6.99 2.12
CA ALA A 100 -23.32 7.40 1.69
C ALA A 100 -22.89 6.68 0.41
N LYS A 101 -23.19 5.38 0.28
CA LYS A 101 -22.92 4.57 -0.92
C LYS A 101 -23.73 4.96 -2.16
N GLN A 102 -24.84 5.66 -1.98
CA GLN A 102 -25.70 6.16 -3.07
C GLN A 102 -25.45 7.64 -3.38
N SER A 103 -24.60 8.31 -2.60
CA SER A 103 -24.31 9.73 -2.78
C SER A 103 -23.53 9.95 -4.07
N GLU A 104 -23.86 11.01 -4.80
CA GLU A 104 -23.08 11.46 -5.97
C GLU A 104 -21.66 11.89 -5.59
N LEU A 105 -21.42 12.19 -4.32
CA LEU A 105 -20.10 12.52 -3.77
C LEU A 105 -19.19 11.29 -3.61
N LEU A 106 -19.70 10.06 -3.74
CA LEU A 106 -18.86 8.87 -3.73
C LEU A 106 -18.50 8.47 -5.16
N LYS A 107 -17.21 8.54 -5.50
CA LYS A 107 -16.66 8.05 -6.77
C LYS A 107 -15.93 6.74 -6.53
N GLN A 108 -16.36 5.69 -7.22
CA GLN A 108 -15.66 4.41 -7.27
C GLN A 108 -14.91 4.35 -8.59
N VAL A 109 -13.58 4.24 -8.53
CA VAL A 109 -12.71 4.26 -9.72
C VAL A 109 -11.62 3.21 -9.59
N ASP A 110 -11.02 2.82 -10.71
CA ASP A 110 -9.82 2.00 -10.72
C ASP A 110 -8.58 2.86 -10.44
N LEU A 111 -7.99 2.67 -9.26
CA LEU A 111 -6.72 3.28 -8.84
C LEU A 111 -5.49 2.41 -9.20
N VAL A 112 -5.71 1.14 -9.57
CA VAL A 112 -4.63 0.19 -9.89
C VAL A 112 -4.00 0.56 -11.23
N LYS A 113 -4.82 0.67 -12.29
CA LYS A 113 -4.30 0.89 -13.64
C LYS A 113 -3.44 2.15 -13.79
N PRO A 114 -3.86 3.34 -13.32
CA PRO A 114 -3.03 4.55 -13.44
C PRO A 114 -1.68 4.42 -12.75
N TYR A 115 -1.63 3.77 -11.58
CA TYR A 115 -0.38 3.52 -10.87
C TYR A 115 0.53 2.57 -11.66
N VAL A 116 -0.02 1.46 -12.16
CA VAL A 116 0.74 0.46 -12.93
C VAL A 116 1.27 1.05 -14.24
N ASP A 117 0.45 1.81 -14.96
CA ASP A 117 0.83 2.46 -16.21
C ASP A 117 1.97 3.48 -16.00
N ASP A 118 1.98 4.19 -14.87
CA ASP A 118 2.99 5.21 -14.58
C ASP A 118 4.35 4.64 -14.12
N LEU A 119 4.45 3.34 -13.82
CA LEU A 119 5.71 2.73 -13.36
C LEU A 119 6.86 2.92 -14.36
N VAL A 120 6.58 2.98 -15.67
CA VAL A 120 7.58 3.26 -16.71
C VAL A 120 8.31 4.60 -16.53
N ASN A 121 7.68 5.55 -15.84
CA ASN A 121 8.25 6.88 -15.60
C ASN A 121 9.25 6.88 -14.44
N VAL A 122 9.29 5.82 -13.63
CA VAL A 122 10.10 5.75 -12.41
C VAL A 122 11.09 4.58 -12.45
N VAL A 123 10.71 3.47 -13.08
CA VAL A 123 11.48 2.21 -13.22
C VAL A 123 11.65 1.86 -14.70
N ASP A 124 12.83 1.34 -15.08
CA ASP A 124 13.07 0.89 -16.45
C ASP A 124 12.40 -0.48 -16.69
N MET A 125 11.09 -0.45 -16.91
CA MET A 125 10.28 -1.65 -17.13
C MET A 125 10.70 -2.38 -18.41
N ALA A 126 11.18 -1.66 -19.43
CA ALA A 126 11.64 -2.25 -20.69
C ALA A 126 12.90 -3.10 -20.49
N ALA A 127 13.84 -2.64 -19.66
CA ALA A 127 15.02 -3.43 -19.29
C ALA A 127 14.63 -4.71 -18.53
N ILE A 128 13.67 -4.62 -17.60
CA ILE A 128 13.17 -5.78 -16.84
C ILE A 128 12.53 -6.81 -17.78
N GLN A 129 11.66 -6.37 -18.70
CA GLN A 129 11.06 -7.23 -19.73
C GLN A 129 12.12 -7.96 -20.57
N LYS A 130 13.14 -7.23 -21.02
CA LYS A 130 14.21 -7.78 -21.84
C LYS A 130 15.07 -8.80 -21.08
N ALA A 131 15.26 -8.60 -19.78
CA ALA A 131 16.05 -9.50 -18.93
C ALA A 131 15.40 -10.87 -18.75
N LYS A 132 14.06 -10.96 -18.87
CA LYS A 132 13.29 -12.22 -18.73
C LYS A 132 13.63 -12.95 -17.42
N LEU A 133 13.74 -12.20 -16.33
CA LEU A 133 13.94 -12.75 -15.00
C LEU A 133 12.71 -13.53 -14.59
N LYS A 134 12.91 -14.69 -13.96
CA LYS A 134 11.84 -15.43 -13.28
C LYS A 134 11.66 -14.85 -11.88
N ILE A 135 10.52 -14.20 -11.65
CA ILE A 135 10.23 -13.38 -10.46
C ILE A 135 9.19 -14.06 -9.58
N GLY A 136 9.49 -14.18 -8.29
CA GLY A 136 8.55 -14.64 -7.27
C GLY A 136 8.03 -13.48 -6.44
N VAL A 137 6.75 -13.46 -6.08
CA VAL A 137 6.19 -12.46 -5.17
C VAL A 137 5.34 -13.16 -4.13
N ASP A 138 5.58 -12.88 -2.85
CA ASP A 138 4.65 -13.17 -1.77
C ASP A 138 3.89 -11.88 -1.40
N PRO A 139 2.60 -11.76 -1.75
CA PRO A 139 1.79 -10.57 -1.43
C PRO A 139 1.54 -10.38 0.06
N LEU A 140 1.82 -11.39 0.90
CA LEU A 140 1.51 -11.45 2.34
C LEU A 140 0.03 -11.09 2.67
N GLY A 141 -0.88 -11.39 1.74
CA GLY A 141 -2.31 -11.05 1.81
C GLY A 141 -2.61 -9.55 1.93
N GLY A 142 -1.67 -8.69 1.54
CA GLY A 142 -1.80 -7.25 1.66
C GLY A 142 -2.47 -6.56 0.47
N SER A 143 -2.54 -5.23 0.56
CA SER A 143 -3.36 -4.37 -0.30
C SER A 143 -2.95 -4.29 -1.77
N GLY A 144 -1.70 -4.61 -2.11
CA GLY A 144 -1.19 -4.53 -3.48
C GLY A 144 -1.17 -5.86 -4.25
N ILE A 145 -1.91 -6.88 -3.80
CA ILE A 145 -1.98 -8.16 -4.53
C ILE A 145 -2.44 -7.98 -5.99
N ASP A 146 -3.48 -7.17 -6.21
CA ASP A 146 -3.96 -6.86 -7.56
C ASP A 146 -2.97 -5.99 -8.35
N TYR A 147 -2.17 -5.17 -7.67
CA TYR A 147 -1.12 -4.39 -8.30
C TYR A 147 -0.07 -5.31 -8.89
N TRP A 148 0.40 -6.33 -8.14
CA TRP A 148 1.35 -7.30 -8.68
C TRP A 148 0.77 -8.12 -9.85
N ARG A 149 -0.50 -8.54 -9.77
CA ARG A 149 -1.18 -9.20 -10.92
C ARG A 149 -1.17 -8.29 -12.14
N GLN A 150 -1.54 -7.02 -11.99
CA GLN A 150 -1.58 -6.07 -13.09
C GLN A 150 -0.18 -5.71 -13.61
N ILE A 151 0.84 -5.62 -12.76
CA ILE A 151 2.23 -5.43 -13.17
C ILE A 151 2.70 -6.60 -14.02
N GLY A 152 2.47 -7.84 -13.58
CA GLY A 152 2.83 -9.04 -14.34
C GLY A 152 2.17 -9.08 -15.72
N ASN A 153 0.87 -8.74 -15.78
CA ASN A 153 0.10 -8.73 -17.02
C ASN A 153 0.47 -7.58 -17.96
N ALA A 154 0.47 -6.33 -17.46
CA ALA A 154 0.71 -5.14 -18.27
C ALA A 154 2.11 -5.13 -18.88
N TYR A 155 3.09 -5.63 -18.12
CA TYR A 155 4.48 -5.70 -18.57
C TYR A 155 4.91 -7.08 -19.06
N GLN A 156 4.01 -8.07 -19.13
CA GLN A 156 4.32 -9.42 -19.63
C GLN A 156 5.56 -10.03 -18.96
N LEU A 157 5.65 -9.90 -17.64
CA LEU A 157 6.77 -10.42 -16.84
C LEU A 157 6.54 -11.90 -16.51
N ASP A 158 7.62 -12.68 -16.42
CA ASP A 158 7.59 -14.01 -15.81
C ASP A 158 7.52 -13.86 -14.29
N LEU A 159 6.37 -13.38 -13.81
CA LEU A 159 6.10 -13.06 -12.42
C LEU A 159 5.03 -14.00 -11.88
N THR A 160 5.36 -14.69 -10.79
CA THR A 160 4.45 -15.62 -10.11
C THR A 160 4.14 -15.11 -8.71
N LEU A 161 2.85 -15.01 -8.38
CA LEU A 161 2.41 -14.90 -6.99
C LEU A 161 2.54 -16.28 -6.33
N VAL A 162 3.38 -16.41 -5.31
CA VAL A 162 3.58 -17.70 -4.62
C VAL A 162 2.42 -18.04 -3.68
N SER A 163 1.60 -17.04 -3.35
CA SER A 163 0.36 -17.15 -2.60
C SER A 163 -0.63 -16.10 -3.08
N GLU A 164 -1.90 -16.48 -3.19
CA GLU A 164 -3.00 -15.57 -3.50
C GLU A 164 -3.99 -15.42 -2.32
N ALA A 165 -3.60 -15.88 -1.13
CA ALA A 165 -4.48 -15.89 0.03
C ALA A 165 -4.80 -14.46 0.51
N ILE A 166 -6.10 -14.19 0.70
CA ILE A 166 -6.60 -12.99 1.39
C ILE A 166 -7.51 -13.48 2.51
N ASP A 167 -7.04 -13.34 3.74
CA ASP A 167 -7.76 -13.79 4.93
C ASP A 167 -7.49 -12.80 6.07
N PRO A 168 -8.52 -12.16 6.65
CA PRO A 168 -8.35 -11.22 7.76
C PRO A 168 -7.68 -11.82 9.01
N SER A 169 -7.68 -13.14 9.17
CA SER A 169 -6.95 -13.82 10.25
C SER A 169 -5.46 -13.98 9.97
N PHE A 170 -5.03 -13.80 8.71
CA PHE A 170 -3.66 -14.06 8.24
C PHE A 170 -3.14 -15.46 8.60
N GLN A 171 -4.02 -16.46 8.71
CA GLN A 171 -3.67 -17.83 9.12
C GLN A 171 -2.68 -18.56 8.19
N PHE A 172 -2.43 -18.02 6.99
CA PHE A 172 -1.43 -18.53 6.05
C PHE A 172 0.01 -18.08 6.39
N MET A 173 0.17 -17.07 7.25
CA MET A 173 1.48 -16.55 7.65
C MET A 173 2.20 -17.51 8.58
N SER A 174 3.52 -17.60 8.43
CA SER A 174 4.38 -18.09 9.51
C SER A 174 4.44 -17.08 10.66
N LEU A 175 4.65 -17.59 11.87
CA LEU A 175 4.83 -16.74 13.04
C LEU A 175 6.15 -15.97 12.95
N ASP A 176 6.13 -14.72 13.38
CA ASP A 176 7.32 -13.88 13.50
C ASP A 176 8.20 -14.34 14.68
N LYS A 177 9.36 -13.70 14.88
CA LYS A 177 10.40 -14.07 15.87
C LYS A 177 9.90 -14.27 17.31
N ASP A 178 8.79 -13.66 17.69
CA ASP A 178 8.18 -13.71 19.01
C ASP A 178 6.90 -14.56 19.08
N GLY A 179 6.59 -15.30 18.02
CA GLY A 179 5.42 -16.18 17.96
C GLY A 179 4.11 -15.46 17.59
N VAL A 180 4.17 -14.19 17.17
CA VAL A 180 2.99 -13.41 16.77
C VAL A 180 2.87 -13.40 15.25
N ILE A 181 1.64 -13.43 14.73
CA ILE A 181 1.38 -13.20 13.30
C ILE A 181 1.68 -11.72 13.00
N ARG A 182 2.71 -11.47 12.17
CA ARG A 182 3.01 -10.16 11.59
C ARG A 182 3.41 -10.32 10.14
N MET A 183 2.93 -9.41 9.30
CA MET A 183 3.20 -9.38 7.87
C MET A 183 4.43 -8.50 7.61
N ASP A 184 5.52 -8.76 8.34
CA ASP A 184 6.78 -8.02 8.21
C ASP A 184 7.62 -8.60 7.07
N CYS A 185 7.61 -7.95 5.92
CA CYS A 185 8.37 -8.37 4.74
C CYS A 185 9.91 -8.33 4.94
N SER A 186 10.41 -7.75 6.04
CA SER A 186 11.83 -7.74 6.39
C SER A 186 12.22 -8.78 7.44
N SER A 187 11.26 -9.52 7.99
CA SER A 187 11.51 -10.59 8.95
C SER A 187 11.73 -11.93 8.23
N PRO A 188 12.87 -12.63 8.45
CA PRO A 188 13.07 -13.96 7.88
C PRO A 188 12.10 -15.01 8.45
N TYR A 189 11.47 -14.74 9.60
CA TYR A 189 10.48 -15.63 10.21
C TYR A 189 9.13 -15.51 9.51
N ALA A 190 8.66 -14.27 9.30
CA ALA A 190 7.42 -14.00 8.54
C ALA A 190 7.56 -14.36 7.06
N MET A 191 8.76 -14.19 6.48
CA MET A 191 9.07 -14.51 5.08
C MET A 191 9.46 -15.99 4.85
N ALA A 192 9.28 -16.87 5.84
CA ALA A 192 9.74 -18.26 5.76
C ALA A 192 9.16 -19.03 4.57
N GLY A 193 7.89 -18.77 4.21
CA GLY A 193 7.24 -19.37 3.04
C GLY A 193 7.96 -19.03 1.74
N LEU A 194 8.17 -17.73 1.46
CA LEU A 194 8.92 -17.31 0.27
C LEU A 194 10.39 -17.76 0.30
N LEU A 195 11.02 -17.75 1.48
CA LEU A 195 12.41 -18.19 1.62
C LEU A 195 12.62 -19.67 1.32
N ALA A 196 11.61 -20.52 1.54
CA ALA A 196 11.65 -21.93 1.14
C ALA A 196 11.65 -22.11 -0.39
N LEU A 197 11.15 -21.11 -1.13
CA LEU A 197 11.06 -21.10 -2.60
C LEU A 197 12.16 -20.26 -3.27
N LYS A 198 13.10 -19.69 -2.50
CA LYS A 198 14.08 -18.69 -2.99
C LYS A 198 14.95 -19.18 -4.16
N ASP A 199 15.18 -20.49 -4.27
CA ASP A 199 16.03 -21.09 -5.30
C ASP A 199 15.25 -21.38 -6.61
N GLU A 200 13.93 -21.15 -6.63
CA GLU A 200 13.09 -21.30 -7.81
C GLU A 200 13.01 -20.03 -8.67
N TYR A 201 13.52 -18.90 -8.17
CA TYR A 201 13.40 -17.57 -8.77
C TYR A 201 14.77 -16.89 -8.86
N ASP A 202 14.97 -16.05 -9.88
CA ASP A 202 16.16 -15.19 -9.97
C ASP A 202 16.13 -14.11 -8.89
N LEU A 203 14.93 -13.60 -8.62
CA LEU A 203 14.64 -12.55 -7.66
C LEU A 203 13.22 -12.72 -7.13
N ALA A 204 13.01 -12.48 -5.84
CA ALA A 204 11.68 -12.50 -5.27
C ALA A 204 11.44 -11.37 -4.26
N PHE A 205 10.17 -11.05 -4.04
CA PHE A 205 9.75 -9.90 -3.24
C PHE A 205 8.66 -10.24 -2.23
N GLY A 206 8.67 -9.53 -1.11
CA GLY A 206 7.51 -9.44 -0.21
C GLY A 206 7.20 -7.99 0.12
N ASN A 207 5.93 -7.71 0.39
CA ASN A 207 5.46 -6.41 0.86
C ASN A 207 4.60 -6.59 2.09
N ASP A 208 4.66 -5.65 3.01
CA ASP A 208 3.74 -5.57 4.14
C ASP A 208 2.33 -5.15 3.70
N PRO A 209 1.30 -5.21 4.58
CA PRO A 209 -0.09 -5.06 4.15
C PRO A 209 -0.44 -3.74 3.47
N ASP A 210 0.28 -2.66 3.78
CA ASP A 210 0.10 -1.34 3.16
C ASP A 210 1.13 -0.99 2.10
N TYR A 211 2.04 -1.91 1.78
CA TYR A 211 2.89 -1.89 0.60
C TYR A 211 3.86 -0.69 0.54
N ASP A 212 4.16 -0.05 1.66
CA ASP A 212 5.17 1.01 1.75
C ASP A 212 6.56 0.48 2.13
N ARG A 213 6.66 -0.80 2.52
CA ARG A 213 7.93 -1.49 2.76
C ARG A 213 8.14 -2.66 1.80
N HIS A 214 9.40 -3.11 1.74
CA HIS A 214 9.84 -4.13 0.80
C HIS A 214 10.80 -5.12 1.45
N GLY A 215 10.65 -6.40 1.10
CA GLY A 215 11.59 -7.48 1.37
C GLY A 215 12.16 -7.99 0.04
N ILE A 216 13.48 -8.11 -0.05
CA ILE A 216 14.16 -8.55 -1.28
C ILE A 216 14.81 -9.91 -1.03
N VAL A 217 14.39 -10.93 -1.77
CA VAL A 217 14.88 -12.30 -1.66
C VAL A 217 15.63 -12.69 -2.92
N THR A 218 16.81 -13.26 -2.74
CA THR A 218 17.61 -13.89 -3.80
C THR A 218 17.86 -15.35 -3.42
N PRO A 219 18.50 -16.17 -4.27
CA PRO A 219 18.96 -17.50 -3.86
C PRO A 219 19.89 -17.50 -2.62
N LYS A 220 20.47 -16.34 -2.25
CA LYS A 220 21.26 -16.19 -1.01
C LYS A 220 20.41 -15.91 0.24
N GLY A 221 19.09 -15.77 0.10
CA GLY A 221 18.15 -15.46 1.17
C GLY A 221 17.64 -14.03 1.14
N LEU A 222 17.02 -13.61 2.26
CA LEU A 222 16.48 -12.28 2.47
C LEU A 222 17.63 -11.27 2.66
N MET A 223 17.65 -10.22 1.85
CA MET A 223 18.64 -9.15 1.97
C MET A 223 18.37 -8.31 3.21
N ASN A 224 19.45 -7.92 3.90
CA ASN A 224 19.36 -6.91 4.94
C ASN A 224 18.88 -5.57 4.33
N PRO A 225 17.89 -4.88 4.92
CA PRO A 225 17.37 -3.62 4.38
C PRO A 225 18.45 -2.55 4.14
N ASN A 226 19.43 -2.39 5.04
CA ASN A 226 20.51 -1.42 4.86
C ASN A 226 21.42 -1.77 3.67
N HIS A 227 21.67 -3.05 3.42
CA HIS A 227 22.44 -3.47 2.26
C HIS A 227 21.71 -3.13 0.97
N PHE A 228 20.39 -3.36 0.93
CA PHE A 228 19.59 -3.03 -0.24
C PHE A 228 19.51 -1.51 -0.46
N LEU A 229 19.33 -0.71 0.60
CA LEU A 229 19.36 0.75 0.51
C LEU A 229 20.68 1.26 -0.10
N ALA A 230 21.83 0.72 0.33
CA ALA A 230 23.13 1.11 -0.22
C ALA A 230 23.24 0.77 -1.72
N VAL A 231 22.79 -0.41 -2.13
CA VAL A 231 22.77 -0.83 -3.54
C VAL A 231 21.83 0.05 -4.37
N CYS A 232 20.63 0.34 -3.87
CA CYS A 232 19.64 1.18 -4.55
C CYS A 232 20.14 2.61 -4.76
N ILE A 233 20.72 3.23 -3.73
CA ILE A 233 21.29 4.58 -3.82
C ILE A 233 22.41 4.59 -4.85
N ASP A 234 23.37 3.67 -4.76
CA ASP A 234 24.49 3.59 -5.69
C ASP A 234 24.04 3.38 -7.14
N TYR A 235 23.09 2.48 -7.36
CA TYR A 235 22.53 2.23 -8.70
C TYR A 235 21.80 3.47 -9.24
N LEU A 236 20.89 4.06 -8.47
CA LEU A 236 20.09 5.21 -8.92
C LEU A 236 20.97 6.41 -9.27
N TYR A 237 22.00 6.71 -8.46
CA TYR A 237 22.94 7.82 -8.76
C TYR A 237 23.70 7.62 -10.07
N ARG A 238 23.98 6.38 -10.46
CA ARG A 238 24.72 6.08 -11.70
C ARG A 238 23.81 5.90 -12.93
N HIS A 239 22.52 5.68 -12.73
CA HIS A 239 21.55 5.31 -13.78
C HIS A 239 20.35 6.25 -13.87
N ARG A 240 20.40 7.41 -13.23
CA ARG A 240 19.48 8.53 -13.44
C ARG A 240 20.30 9.75 -13.80
N GLN A 241 20.19 10.18 -15.05
CA GLN A 241 20.71 11.48 -15.45
C GLN A 241 19.65 12.49 -15.01
N GLY A 242 19.98 13.27 -13.97
CA GLY A 242 19.13 14.35 -13.48
C GLY A 242 18.95 15.44 -14.53
#